data_AF-A0A512CIP7-F1
#
_entry.id   AF-A0A512CIP7-F1
#
_cell.length_a   1.000
_cell.length_b   1.000
_cell.length_c   1.000
_cell.angle_alpha   90.00
_cell.angle_beta   90.00
_cell.angle_gamma   90.00
#
_symmetry.space_group_name_H-M   'P 1'
#
loop_
_entity.id
_entity.type
_entity.pdbx_description
1 polymer ?
#
loop_
_entity_poly.entity_id
_entity_poly.type
_entity_poly.pdbx_seq_one_letter_code
_entity_poly.pdbx_strand_id
1 'polypeptide(L)'
;MFRFLAGIITAIAVIWSFQYFMGKSNQQEEIQLNSALLEQQIKQVGKLIVTEGQFSQVLSYKNTKKNYFDIFTANKKALVIVNAKVTIAYDLRQIKTEIDQEAKQVNILFLPEPEISIYPDLQYYDVSQDYFNKFDAADYNKIKGSVDKMIQAKINQSDLKEDAKERLINELSKIYILTNSLGWSLQYQETTINSPTDLDNLNF
;
A
#
# COMPACT_ATOMS: atom_id res chain seq x y z
N MET A 1 -48.37 28.85 -48.42
CA MET A 1 -47.58 29.13 -47.19
C MET A 1 -47.54 27.94 -46.24
N PHE A 2 -48.68 27.38 -45.81
CA PHE A 2 -48.75 26.24 -44.87
C PHE A 2 -47.95 24.99 -45.29
N ARG A 3 -47.99 24.62 -46.58
CA ARG A 3 -47.25 23.45 -47.11
C ARG A 3 -45.72 23.62 -47.07
N PHE A 4 -45.23 24.86 -47.15
CA PHE A 4 -43.79 25.17 -47.11
C PHE A 4 -43.30 25.17 -45.65
N LEU A 5 -44.09 25.73 -44.73
CA LEU A 5 -43.88 25.63 -43.29
C LEU A 5 -43.89 24.17 -42.80
N ALA A 6 -44.83 23.36 -43.29
CA ALA A 6 -44.90 21.94 -42.96
C ALA A 6 -43.59 21.22 -43.33
N GLY A 7 -43.06 21.44 -44.55
CA GLY A 7 -41.80 20.82 -44.99
C GLY A 7 -40.57 21.21 -44.15
N ILE A 8 -40.49 22.47 -43.70
CA ILE A 8 -39.41 22.94 -42.82
C ILE A 8 -39.47 22.24 -41.46
N ILE A 9 -40.68 22.10 -40.88
CA ILE A 9 -40.86 21.41 -39.60
C ILE A 9 -40.47 19.93 -39.72
N THR A 10 -40.85 19.25 -40.81
CA THR A 10 -40.45 17.85 -41.02
C THR A 10 -38.95 17.68 -41.16
N ALA A 11 -38.27 18.59 -41.88
CA ALA A 11 -36.81 18.56 -42.01
C ALA A 11 -36.10 18.76 -40.66
N ILE A 12 -36.58 19.70 -39.83
CA ILE A 12 -36.05 19.92 -38.47
C ILE A 12 -36.25 18.67 -37.61
N ALA A 13 -37.43 18.05 -37.67
CA ALA A 13 -37.73 16.83 -36.90
C ALA A 13 -36.84 15.65 -37.30
N VAL A 14 -36.54 15.48 -38.60
CA VAL A 14 -35.62 14.43 -39.08
C VAL A 14 -34.19 14.69 -38.61
N ILE A 15 -33.71 15.94 -38.70
CA ILE A 15 -32.36 16.30 -38.24
C ILE A 15 -32.23 16.09 -36.73
N TRP A 16 -33.23 16.52 -35.95
CA TRP A 16 -33.26 16.30 -34.50
C TRP A 16 -33.30 14.82 -34.13
N SER A 17 -34.13 14.03 -34.81
CA SER A 17 -34.19 12.59 -34.59
C SER A 17 -32.83 11.94 -34.88
N PHE A 18 -32.20 12.28 -36.01
CA PHE A 18 -30.89 11.74 -36.37
C PHE A 18 -29.81 12.12 -35.33
N GLN A 19 -29.76 13.39 -34.91
CA GLN A 19 -28.82 13.82 -33.86
C GLN A 19 -29.07 13.13 -32.51
N TYR A 20 -30.33 12.92 -32.15
CA TYR A 20 -30.68 12.22 -30.90
C TYR A 20 -30.24 10.76 -30.90
N PHE A 21 -30.52 10.01 -31.98
CA PHE A 21 -30.09 8.62 -32.10
C PHE A 21 -28.56 8.48 -32.19
N MET A 22 -27.89 9.35 -32.96
CA MET A 22 -26.43 9.34 -33.08
C MET A 22 -25.74 9.71 -31.76
N GLY A 23 -26.25 10.72 -31.04
CA GLY A 23 -25.72 11.14 -29.74
C GLY A 23 -25.79 10.04 -28.69
N LYS A 24 -26.88 9.25 -28.66
CA LYS A 24 -27.04 8.14 -27.72
C LYS A 24 -26.05 7.00 -27.99
N SER A 25 -25.79 6.69 -29.26
CA SER A 25 -24.78 5.70 -29.66
C SER A 25 -23.38 6.14 -29.26
N ASN A 26 -23.01 7.38 -29.57
CA ASN A 26 -21.69 7.94 -29.26
C ASN A 26 -21.44 7.98 -27.75
N GLN A 27 -22.46 8.34 -26.96
CA GLN A 27 -22.34 8.36 -25.49
C GLN A 27 -22.10 6.97 -24.91
N GLN A 28 -22.76 5.94 -25.45
CA GLN A 28 -22.58 4.57 -24.98
C GLN A 28 -21.19 4.02 -25.35
N GLU A 29 -20.70 4.34 -26.54
CA GLU A 29 -19.34 4.00 -26.98
C GLU A 29 -18.29 4.70 -26.11
N GLU A 30 -18.47 5.99 -25.80
CA GLU A 30 -17.59 6.75 -24.91
C GLU A 30 -17.53 6.14 -23.50
N ILE A 31 -18.68 5.75 -22.93
CA ILE A 31 -18.73 5.11 -21.61
C ILE A 31 -17.95 3.79 -21.61
N GLN A 32 -18.10 2.98 -22.66
CA GLN A 32 -17.36 1.71 -22.78
C GLN A 32 -15.85 1.94 -22.91
N LEU A 33 -15.44 2.90 -23.73
CA LEU A 33 -14.02 3.26 -23.90
C LEU A 33 -13.43 3.77 -22.59
N ASN A 34 -14.11 4.70 -21.91
CA ASN A 34 -13.66 5.26 -20.64
C ASN A 34 -13.58 4.20 -19.54
N SER A 35 -14.57 3.31 -19.45
CA SER A 35 -14.55 2.17 -18.52
C SER A 35 -13.37 1.24 -18.78
N ALA A 36 -13.07 0.91 -20.04
CA ALA A 36 -11.94 0.06 -20.39
C ALA A 36 -10.59 0.72 -20.07
N LEU A 37 -10.47 2.03 -20.32
CA LEU A 37 -9.28 2.81 -19.94
C LEU A 37 -9.08 2.85 -18.43
N LEU A 38 -10.16 3.04 -17.66
CA LEU A 38 -10.11 3.01 -16.18
C LEU A 38 -9.68 1.64 -15.67
N GLU A 39 -10.28 0.56 -16.19
CA GLU A 39 -9.89 -0.80 -15.82
C GLU A 39 -8.41 -1.07 -16.13
N GLN A 40 -7.92 -0.63 -17.29
CA GLN A 40 -6.52 -0.76 -17.66
C GLN A 40 -5.61 0.03 -16.72
N GLN A 41 -5.96 1.27 -16.38
CA GLN A 41 -5.18 2.10 -15.46
C GLN A 41 -5.12 1.48 -14.07
N ILE A 42 -6.26 0.99 -13.55
CA ILE A 42 -6.34 0.31 -12.25
C ILE A 42 -5.45 -0.94 -12.25
N LYS A 43 -5.46 -1.74 -13.32
CA LYS A 43 -4.55 -2.89 -13.46
C LYS A 43 -3.08 -2.47 -13.52
N GLN A 44 -2.76 -1.35 -14.17
CA GLN A 44 -1.38 -0.86 -14.30
C GLN A 44 -0.81 -0.36 -12.96
N VAL A 45 -1.63 0.26 -12.11
CA VAL A 45 -1.23 0.61 -10.75
C VAL A 45 -1.18 -0.60 -9.83
N GLY A 46 -1.71 -1.76 -10.25
CA GLY A 46 -1.61 -3.07 -9.58
C GLY A 46 -0.19 -3.65 -9.53
N LYS A 47 0.77 -2.88 -8.99
CA LYS A 47 2.16 -3.28 -8.77
C LYS A 47 2.46 -3.33 -7.27
N LEU A 48 3.56 -3.98 -6.91
CA LEU A 48 4.10 -3.93 -5.55
C LEU A 48 4.83 -2.60 -5.35
N ILE A 49 4.37 -1.79 -4.40
CA ILE A 49 5.08 -0.58 -3.94
C ILE A 49 5.94 -0.98 -2.76
N VAL A 50 7.21 -0.57 -2.75
CA VAL A 50 8.15 -0.89 -1.67
C VAL A 50 8.81 0.39 -1.18
N THR A 51 8.78 0.59 0.14
CA THR A 51 9.61 1.56 0.85
C THR A 51 10.64 0.79 1.66
N GLU A 52 11.90 1.18 1.54
CA GLU A 52 13.01 0.52 2.21
C GLU A 52 13.59 1.40 3.32
N GLY A 53 13.97 0.78 4.43
CA GLY A 53 14.70 1.40 5.53
C GLY A 53 15.89 0.55 5.92
N GLN A 54 16.91 1.17 6.53
CA GLN A 54 18.06 0.48 7.08
C GLN A 54 18.26 0.87 8.54
N PHE A 55 18.48 -0.11 9.40
CA PHE A 55 18.75 0.11 10.81
C PHE A 55 20.03 -0.63 11.23
N SER A 56 20.97 0.11 11.80
CA SER A 56 22.18 -0.45 12.38
C SER A 56 22.26 -0.17 13.87
N GLN A 57 22.64 -1.17 14.66
CA GLN A 57 22.84 -1.00 16.11
C GLN A 57 23.78 -2.06 16.66
N VAL A 58 24.61 -1.66 17.62
CA VAL A 58 25.42 -2.58 18.43
C VAL A 58 24.69 -2.90 19.72
N LEU A 59 24.60 -4.19 20.05
CA LEU A 59 23.96 -4.72 21.24
C LEU A 59 24.98 -5.53 22.05
N SER A 60 24.91 -5.45 23.37
CA SER A 60 25.68 -6.32 24.26
C SER A 60 24.76 -7.36 24.88
N TYR A 61 24.96 -8.62 24.53
CA TYR A 61 24.30 -9.74 25.21
C TYR A 61 25.15 -10.17 26.40
N LYS A 62 24.54 -10.33 27.57
CA LYS A 62 25.17 -10.83 28.79
C LYS A 62 24.22 -11.77 29.53
N ASN A 63 24.73 -12.89 30.00
CA ASN A 63 23.97 -13.83 30.82
C ASN A 63 24.86 -14.45 31.90
N THR A 64 24.32 -14.58 33.09
CA THR A 64 24.97 -15.22 34.24
C THR A 64 24.12 -16.39 34.71
N LYS A 65 24.75 -17.55 34.85
CA LYS A 65 24.15 -18.76 35.40
C LYS A 65 24.73 -19.00 36.79
N LYS A 66 23.86 -19.21 37.77
CA LYS A 66 24.24 -19.58 39.14
C LYS A 66 23.89 -21.06 39.39
N ASN A 67 24.73 -21.73 40.18
CA ASN A 67 24.41 -23.04 40.74
C ASN A 67 23.30 -22.92 41.82
N TYR A 68 22.57 -24.00 42.10
CA TYR A 68 21.50 -24.07 43.11
C TYR A 68 21.89 -23.56 44.50
N PHE A 69 23.17 -23.72 44.87
CA PHE A 69 23.71 -23.25 46.16
C PHE A 69 24.40 -21.87 46.07
N ASP A 70 24.31 -21.16 44.94
CA ASP A 70 24.94 -19.85 44.67
C ASP A 70 26.48 -19.78 44.88
N ILE A 71 27.14 -20.91 45.12
CA ILE A 71 28.59 -21.03 45.35
C ILE A 71 29.45 -20.78 44.10
N PHE A 72 28.90 -20.97 42.90
CA PHE A 72 29.61 -20.79 41.64
C PHE A 72 28.76 -20.00 40.64
N THR A 73 29.38 -19.01 40.00
CA THR A 73 28.82 -18.19 38.93
C THR A 73 29.54 -18.48 37.63
N ALA A 74 28.78 -18.61 36.54
CA ALA A 74 29.32 -18.79 35.20
C ALA A 74 28.67 -17.78 34.23
N ASN A 75 29.49 -16.98 33.56
CA ASN A 75 29.07 -15.88 32.72
C ASN A 75 29.26 -16.21 31.24
N LYS A 76 28.44 -15.58 30.41
CA LYS A 76 28.67 -15.47 28.97
C LYS A 76 28.30 -14.08 28.48
N LYS A 77 29.03 -13.61 27.48
CA LYS A 77 28.80 -12.31 26.83
C LYS A 77 29.14 -12.36 25.35
N ALA A 78 28.50 -11.51 24.57
CA ALA A 78 28.84 -11.24 23.18
C ALA A 78 28.45 -9.81 22.82
N LEU A 79 29.22 -9.20 21.94
CA LEU A 79 28.81 -8.00 21.20
C LEU A 79 28.16 -8.46 19.90
N VAL A 80 26.96 -7.96 19.63
CA VAL A 80 26.19 -8.29 18.44
C VAL A 80 26.01 -7.02 17.64
N ILE A 81 26.63 -6.97 16.47
CA ILE A 81 26.39 -5.91 15.48
C ILE A 81 25.17 -6.35 14.67
N VAL A 82 24.15 -5.51 14.67
CA VAL A 82 22.90 -5.71 13.94
C VAL A 82 22.89 -4.75 12.77
N ASN A 83 22.72 -5.28 11.56
CA ASN A 83 22.39 -4.51 10.37
C ASN A 83 21.11 -5.08 9.79
N ALA A 84 20.03 -4.30 9.75
CA ALA A 84 18.75 -4.77 9.27
C ALA A 84 18.27 -3.94 8.10
N LYS A 85 17.94 -4.62 6.99
CA LYS A 85 17.12 -4.04 5.93
C LYS A 85 15.65 -4.27 6.30
N VAL A 86 14.85 -3.22 6.23
CA VAL A 86 13.40 -3.28 6.44
C VAL A 86 12.72 -2.87 5.16
N THR A 87 11.66 -3.56 4.79
CA THR A 87 10.79 -3.17 3.68
C THR A 87 9.36 -3.09 4.17
N ILE A 88 8.67 -2.00 3.84
CA ILE A 88 7.23 -1.86 4.00
C ILE A 88 6.64 -1.83 2.60
N ALA A 89 5.79 -2.81 2.29
CA ALA A 89 5.27 -2.99 0.95
C ALA A 89 3.74 -3.00 0.91
N TYR A 90 3.18 -2.44 -0.16
CA TYR A 90 1.76 -2.53 -0.49
C TYR A 90 1.60 -3.26 -1.81
N ASP A 91 0.85 -4.35 -1.82
CA ASP A 91 0.56 -5.10 -3.04
C ASP A 91 -0.76 -4.62 -3.67
N LEU A 92 -0.67 -3.66 -4.60
CA LEU A 92 -1.85 -3.07 -5.22
C LEU A 92 -2.62 -4.03 -6.11
N ARG A 93 -2.08 -5.21 -6.43
CA ARG A 93 -2.84 -6.28 -7.10
C ARG A 93 -3.98 -6.79 -6.24
N GLN A 94 -3.90 -6.58 -4.92
CA GLN A 94 -4.92 -7.00 -3.96
C GLN A 94 -6.05 -5.97 -3.82
N ILE A 95 -5.94 -4.78 -4.44
CA ILE A 95 -7.02 -3.80 -4.46
C ILE A 95 -8.24 -4.42 -5.15
N LYS A 96 -9.41 -4.24 -4.53
CA LYS A 96 -10.68 -4.62 -5.14
C LYS A 96 -11.41 -3.36 -5.61
N THR A 97 -11.77 -3.33 -6.88
CA THR A 97 -12.49 -2.20 -7.49
C THR A 97 -13.72 -2.68 -8.23
N GLU A 98 -14.75 -1.84 -8.25
CA GLU A 98 -15.95 -1.99 -9.08
C GLU A 98 -16.13 -0.75 -9.94
N ILE A 99 -16.56 -0.93 -11.18
CA ILE A 99 -16.82 0.17 -12.12
C ILE A 99 -18.31 0.16 -12.44
N ASP A 100 -19.03 1.17 -11.98
CA ASP A 100 -20.41 1.42 -12.32
C ASP A 100 -20.46 2.35 -13.54
N GLN A 101 -20.80 1.79 -14.69
CA GLN A 101 -20.90 2.53 -15.94
C GLN A 101 -22.13 3.43 -16.01
N GLU A 102 -23.22 3.06 -15.33
CA GLU A 102 -24.46 3.84 -15.33
C GLU A 102 -24.30 5.10 -14.47
N ALA A 103 -23.72 4.94 -13.28
CA ALA A 103 -23.41 6.04 -12.38
C ALA A 103 -22.12 6.81 -12.74
N LYS A 104 -21.34 6.32 -13.71
CA LYS A 104 -19.99 6.81 -14.06
C LYS A 104 -19.10 6.93 -12.82
N GLN A 105 -18.97 5.81 -12.11
CA GLN A 105 -18.32 5.75 -10.81
C GLN A 105 -17.32 4.58 -10.76
N VAL A 106 -16.16 4.84 -10.16
CA VAL A 106 -15.19 3.81 -9.76
C VAL A 106 -15.26 3.70 -8.24
N ASN A 107 -15.56 2.51 -7.73
CA ASN A 107 -15.59 2.23 -6.30
C ASN A 107 -14.41 1.35 -5.90
N ILE A 108 -13.53 1.86 -5.03
CA ILE A 108 -12.49 1.08 -4.37
C ILE A 108 -13.11 0.43 -3.13
N LEU A 109 -13.28 -0.89 -3.20
CA LEU A 109 -13.92 -1.70 -2.15
C LEU A 109 -12.94 -2.10 -1.05
N PHE A 110 -11.67 -2.27 -1.40
CA PHE A 110 -10.63 -2.74 -0.48
C PHE A 110 -9.26 -2.22 -0.88
N LEU A 111 -8.50 -1.73 0.10
CA LEU A 111 -7.08 -1.40 0.00
C LEU A 111 -6.26 -2.41 0.83
N PRO A 112 -5.08 -2.84 0.35
CA PRO A 112 -4.22 -3.75 1.08
C PRO A 112 -3.55 -3.07 2.29
N GLU A 113 -3.35 -3.84 3.35
CA GLU A 113 -2.52 -3.46 4.49
C GLU A 113 -1.02 -3.49 4.15
N PRO A 114 -0.17 -2.72 4.86
CA PRO A 114 1.27 -2.77 4.66
C PRO A 114 1.87 -4.10 5.13
N GLU A 115 2.63 -4.76 4.27
CA GLU A 115 3.46 -5.90 4.63
C GLU A 115 4.85 -5.42 5.07
N ILE A 116 5.18 -5.66 6.35
CA ILE A 116 6.48 -5.31 6.92
C ILE A 116 7.37 -6.55 6.93
N SER A 117 8.47 -6.50 6.18
CA SER A 117 9.51 -7.53 6.21
C SER A 117 10.80 -6.98 6.81
N ILE A 118 11.40 -7.73 7.73
CA ILE A 118 12.64 -7.39 8.42
C ILE A 118 13.68 -8.44 8.07
N TYR A 119 14.82 -7.99 7.54
CA TYR A 119 15.95 -8.83 7.14
C TYR A 119 17.18 -8.46 7.98
N PRO A 120 17.31 -9.04 9.20
CA PRO A 120 18.43 -8.76 10.08
C PRO A 120 19.66 -9.61 9.70
N ASP A 121 20.80 -8.96 9.57
CA ASP A 121 22.13 -9.56 9.55
C ASP A 121 22.78 -9.35 10.93
N LEU A 122 23.22 -10.45 11.55
CA LEU A 122 23.76 -10.48 12.91
C LEU A 122 25.20 -10.95 12.88
N GLN A 123 26.10 -10.10 13.37
CA GLN A 123 27.52 -10.42 13.47
C GLN A 123 27.95 -10.43 14.93
N TYR A 124 28.57 -11.53 15.37
CA TYR A 124 28.95 -11.77 16.75
C TYR A 124 30.44 -11.53 16.96
N TYR A 125 30.77 -10.62 17.87
CA TYR A 125 32.13 -10.22 18.24
C TYR A 125 32.32 -10.30 19.76
N ASP A 126 33.57 -10.31 20.22
CA ASP A 126 33.93 -10.40 21.65
C ASP A 126 33.15 -11.50 22.40
N VAL A 127 33.00 -12.67 21.76
CA VAL A 127 32.26 -13.80 22.32
C VAL A 127 33.11 -14.44 23.41
N SER A 128 32.63 -14.40 24.65
CA SER A 128 33.29 -14.96 25.82
C SER A 128 32.28 -15.77 26.63
N GLN A 129 32.69 -16.95 27.08
CA GLN A 129 31.83 -17.89 27.80
C GLN A 129 32.64 -18.71 28.80
N ASP A 130 32.09 -18.85 30.01
CA ASP A 130 32.65 -19.72 31.04
C ASP A 130 32.31 -21.19 30.76
N TYR A 131 33.14 -22.11 31.25
CA TYR A 131 33.03 -23.54 30.96
C TYR A 131 31.62 -24.13 31.25
N PHE A 132 30.98 -23.65 32.33
CA PHE A 132 29.66 -24.11 32.78
C PHE A 132 28.47 -23.27 32.25
N ASN A 133 28.73 -22.25 31.42
CA ASN A 133 27.69 -21.42 30.78
C ASN A 133 28.09 -21.06 29.35
N LYS A 134 27.95 -22.02 28.43
CA LYS A 134 28.22 -21.83 27.01
C LYS A 134 27.00 -21.26 26.28
N PHE A 135 27.23 -20.68 25.11
CA PHE A 135 26.15 -20.32 24.19
C PHE A 135 25.46 -21.56 23.66
N ASP A 136 24.14 -21.53 23.65
CA ASP A 136 23.28 -22.55 23.08
C ASP A 136 22.25 -21.94 22.11
N ALA A 137 21.47 -22.79 21.45
CA ALA A 137 20.43 -22.35 20.52
C ALA A 137 19.39 -21.42 21.16
N ALA A 138 19.10 -21.59 22.45
CA ALA A 138 18.13 -20.75 23.15
C ALA A 138 18.67 -19.33 23.33
N ASP A 139 19.97 -19.14 23.53
CA ASP A 139 20.59 -17.81 23.59
C ASP A 139 20.52 -17.08 22.25
N TYR A 140 20.84 -17.76 21.15
CA TYR A 140 20.72 -17.17 19.81
C TYR A 140 19.28 -16.75 19.50
N ASN A 141 18.30 -17.59 19.87
CA ASN A 141 16.89 -17.25 19.74
C ASN A 141 16.48 -16.05 20.60
N LYS A 142 17.00 -15.93 21.83
CA LYS A 142 16.78 -14.74 22.69
C LYS A 142 17.36 -13.48 22.08
N ILE A 143 18.57 -13.56 21.52
CA ILE A 143 19.24 -12.44 20.84
C ILE A 143 18.41 -12.02 19.63
N LYS A 144 18.04 -12.95 18.75
CA LYS A 144 17.19 -12.69 17.59
C LYS A 144 15.87 -12.01 17.99
N GLY A 145 15.15 -12.57 18.98
CA GLY A 145 13.90 -11.97 19.45
C GLY A 145 14.06 -10.58 20.05
N SER A 146 15.21 -10.27 20.67
CA SER A 146 15.51 -8.93 21.18
C SER A 146 15.79 -7.95 20.04
N VAL A 147 16.49 -8.42 19.00
CA VAL A 147 16.76 -7.64 17.79
C VAL A 147 15.46 -7.31 17.05
N ASP A 148 14.58 -8.29 16.84
CA ASP A 148 13.31 -8.09 16.14
C ASP A 148 12.46 -7.04 16.86
N LYS A 149 12.35 -7.11 18.20
CA LYS A 149 11.64 -6.12 19.01
C LYS A 149 12.25 -4.72 18.91
N MET A 150 13.58 -4.63 18.94
CA MET A 150 14.30 -3.36 18.81
C MET A 150 14.04 -2.72 17.44
N ILE A 151 14.14 -3.50 16.36
CA ILE A 151 13.88 -3.01 15.01
C ILE A 151 12.42 -2.58 14.87
N GLN A 152 11.47 -3.38 15.37
CA GLN A 152 10.05 -3.02 15.36
C GLN A 152 9.79 -1.69 16.08
N ALA A 153 10.43 -1.48 17.24
CA ALA A 153 10.32 -0.21 17.97
C ALA A 153 10.88 0.96 17.14
N LYS A 154 12.00 0.77 16.44
CA LYS A 154 12.56 1.79 15.54
C LYS A 154 11.65 2.08 14.35
N ILE A 155 11.07 1.06 13.72
CA ILE A 155 10.10 1.25 12.63
C ILE A 155 8.92 2.10 13.12
N ASN A 156 8.38 1.80 14.31
CA ASN A 156 7.25 2.54 14.88
C ASN A 156 7.60 3.98 15.27
N GLN A 157 8.87 4.29 15.51
CA GLN A 157 9.36 5.63 15.85
C GLN A 157 9.87 6.41 14.63
N SER A 158 9.97 5.76 13.47
CA SER A 158 10.45 6.35 12.23
C SER A 158 9.31 6.74 11.30
N ASP A 159 9.62 7.57 10.32
CA ASP A 159 8.67 7.98 9.27
C ASP A 159 8.44 6.88 8.21
N LEU A 160 9.11 5.73 8.31
CA LEU A 160 9.09 4.68 7.27
C LEU A 160 7.69 4.19 6.91
N LYS A 161 6.78 4.12 7.89
CA LYS A 161 5.37 3.75 7.65
C LYS A 161 4.61 4.85 6.93
N GLU A 162 4.85 6.10 7.33
CA GLU A 162 4.21 7.27 6.72
C GLU A 162 4.69 7.43 5.28
N ASP A 163 5.99 7.33 5.03
CA ASP A 163 6.58 7.36 3.69
C ASP A 163 5.99 6.27 2.78
N ALA A 164 5.76 5.07 3.33
CA ALA A 164 5.12 3.99 2.59
C ALA A 164 3.65 4.30 2.26
N LYS A 165 2.90 4.87 3.22
CA LYS A 165 1.52 5.31 3.02
C LYS A 165 1.44 6.43 1.98
N GLU A 166 2.34 7.41 2.03
CA GLU A 166 2.39 8.51 1.07
C GLU A 166 2.68 7.99 -0.35
N ARG A 167 3.57 7.01 -0.50
CA ARG A 167 3.80 6.37 -1.82
C ARG A 167 2.57 5.65 -2.34
N LEU A 168 1.82 4.96 -1.48
CA LEU A 168 0.54 4.36 -1.85
C LEU A 168 -0.45 5.42 -2.34
N ILE A 169 -0.64 6.48 -1.55
CA ILE A 169 -1.54 7.60 -1.88
C ILE A 169 -1.16 8.25 -3.22
N ASN A 170 0.13 8.43 -3.47
CA ASN A 170 0.62 8.98 -4.75
C ASN A 170 0.26 8.10 -5.95
N GLU A 171 0.23 6.78 -5.80
CA GLU A 171 -0.22 5.87 -6.86
C GLU A 171 -1.76 5.89 -7.00
N LEU A 172 -2.51 5.92 -5.90
CA LEU A 172 -3.98 6.04 -5.93
C LEU A 172 -4.44 7.39 -6.53
N SER A 173 -3.69 8.46 -6.29
CA SER A 173 -3.96 9.79 -6.84
C SER A 173 -3.94 9.79 -8.37
N LYS A 174 -3.16 8.91 -9.02
CA LYS A 174 -3.16 8.77 -10.48
C LYS A 174 -4.48 8.18 -10.98
N ILE A 175 -5.08 7.26 -10.23
CA ILE A 175 -6.41 6.71 -10.54
C ILE A 175 -7.44 7.84 -10.43
N TYR A 176 -7.39 8.62 -9.35
CA TYR A 176 -8.28 9.75 -9.13
C TYR A 176 -8.21 10.76 -10.28
N ILE A 177 -7.00 11.19 -10.66
CA ILE A 177 -6.79 12.18 -11.74
C ILE A 177 -7.37 11.66 -13.07
N LEU A 178 -7.11 10.39 -13.43
CA LEU A 178 -7.68 9.82 -14.65
C LEU A 178 -9.21 9.76 -14.57
N THR A 179 -9.75 9.23 -13.48
CA THR A 179 -11.20 9.09 -13.26
C THR A 179 -11.91 10.44 -13.41
N ASN A 180 -11.41 11.47 -12.72
CA ASN A 180 -11.98 12.81 -12.79
C ASN A 180 -11.83 13.44 -14.18
N SER A 181 -10.68 13.24 -14.86
CA SER A 181 -10.46 13.77 -16.22
C SER A 181 -11.44 13.22 -17.27
N LEU A 182 -11.99 12.02 -17.04
CA LEU A 182 -13.02 11.40 -17.88
C LEU A 182 -14.44 11.83 -17.48
N GLY A 183 -14.59 12.66 -16.44
CA GLY A 183 -15.88 13.05 -15.88
C GLY A 183 -16.54 11.99 -15.01
N TRP A 184 -15.76 11.03 -14.51
CA TRP A 184 -16.22 9.96 -13.60
C TRP A 184 -15.87 10.33 -12.15
N SER A 185 -16.59 9.75 -11.19
CA SER A 185 -16.32 9.92 -9.77
C SER A 185 -15.53 8.73 -9.20
N LEU A 186 -14.65 8.99 -8.24
CA LEU A 186 -13.95 7.96 -7.47
C LEU A 186 -14.52 7.91 -6.06
N GLN A 187 -14.83 6.71 -5.58
CA GLN A 187 -15.27 6.47 -4.21
C GLN A 187 -14.38 5.42 -3.55
N TYR A 188 -14.21 5.54 -2.24
CA TYR A 188 -13.67 4.49 -1.39
C TYR A 188 -14.76 4.11 -0.38
N GLN A 189 -15.25 2.89 -0.47
CA GLN A 189 -16.42 2.43 0.30
C GLN A 189 -17.62 3.39 0.11
N GLU A 190 -18.05 4.08 1.16
CA GLU A 190 -19.14 5.07 1.11
C GLU A 190 -18.65 6.52 1.04
N THR A 191 -17.34 6.74 0.88
CA THR A 191 -16.74 8.08 0.85
C THR A 191 -16.37 8.50 -0.56
N THR A 192 -16.95 9.60 -1.03
CA THR A 192 -16.56 10.21 -2.31
C THR A 192 -15.24 10.96 -2.18
N ILE A 193 -14.31 10.66 -3.09
CA ILE A 193 -13.01 11.32 -3.19
C ILE A 193 -13.17 12.52 -4.14
N ASN A 194 -13.09 13.72 -3.60
CA ASN A 194 -13.23 14.99 -4.33
C ASN A 194 -11.88 15.68 -4.58
N SER A 195 -10.82 15.22 -3.91
CA SER A 195 -9.46 15.71 -4.09
C SER A 195 -8.43 14.62 -3.76
N PRO A 196 -7.19 14.73 -4.27
CA PRO A 196 -6.10 13.83 -3.85
C PRO A 196 -5.88 13.86 -2.32
N THR A 197 -6.11 15.00 -1.67
CA THR A 197 -5.96 15.16 -0.21
C THR A 197 -7.00 14.35 0.59
N ASP A 198 -8.14 14.00 -0.02
CA ASP A 198 -9.12 13.14 0.63
C ASP A 198 -8.57 11.71 0.79
N LEU A 199 -7.61 11.30 -0.05
CA LEU A 199 -6.93 10.00 0.03
C LEU A 199 -6.01 9.91 1.26
N ASP A 200 -5.48 11.03 1.74
CA ASP A 200 -4.62 11.08 2.94
C ASP A 200 -5.40 10.67 4.20
N ASN A 201 -6.67 11.06 4.24
CA ASN A 201 -7.59 10.86 5.37
C ASN A 201 -8.29 9.49 5.35
N LEU A 202 -7.95 8.62 4.40
CA LEU A 202 -8.50 7.27 4.37
C LEU A 202 -7.99 6.47 5.57
N ASN A 203 -8.94 5.86 6.28
CA ASN A 203 -8.67 4.89 7.31
C ASN A 203 -8.60 3.50 6.67
N PHE A 204 -7.38 2.99 6.53
CA PHE A 204 -7.06 1.60 6.24
C PHE A 204 -5.93 1.21 7.19
#